data_AF-A0A260ZCY4-F1
#
_entry.id   AF-A0A260ZCY4-F1
#
_cell.length_a   1.000
_cell.length_b   1.000
_cell.length_c   1.000
_cell.angle_alpha   90.00
_cell.angle_beta   90.00
_cell.angle_gamma   90.00
#
_symmetry.space_group_name_H-M   'P 1'
#
loop_
_entity.id
_entity.type
_entity.pdbx_description
1 polymer ?
#
loop_
_entity_poly.entity_id
_entity_poly.type
_entity_poly.pdbx_seq_one_letter_code
_entity_poly.pdbx_strand_id
1 'polypeptide(L)'
;MILYEVSPEHTNHSFTSTPRIPTLPHGTDLALLTFCDIATRTVLLWRVHKMSSYQMRQIQGVIRGINEMRQFACFGTETFFEFPHDVQYQRNDGTLISLKEAVKGRVEMDIDKSETHREVLTINQILYAAMNALAVHYIWSGRCINLG
;
A
#
# COMPACT_ATOMS: atom_id res chain seq x y z
N MET A 1 4.34 -1.86 4.04
CA MET A 1 3.66 -2.26 2.80
C MET A 1 2.36 -1.49 2.69
N ILE A 2 2.05 -0.95 1.51
CA ILE A 2 0.80 -0.24 1.25
C ILE A 2 0.11 -0.91 0.08
N LEU A 3 -1.16 -1.24 0.29
CA LEU A 3 -2.01 -1.84 -0.71
C LEU A 3 -2.93 -0.74 -1.20
N TYR A 4 -2.88 -0.50 -2.50
CA TYR A 4 -3.72 0.49 -3.14
C TYR A 4 -4.92 -0.24 -3.70
N GLU A 5 -6.09 0.06 -3.14
CA GLU A 5 -7.36 -0.12 -3.85
C GLU A 5 -7.49 0.97 -4.91
N VAL A 6 -8.07 0.60 -6.05
CA VAL A 6 -8.35 1.52 -7.15
C VAL A 6 -9.50 2.44 -6.73
N SER A 7 -9.21 3.68 -6.33
CA SER A 7 -10.25 4.67 -5.99
C SER A 7 -10.91 5.23 -7.26
N PRO A 8 -12.25 5.38 -7.28
CA PRO A 8 -12.98 5.99 -8.40
C PRO A 8 -12.79 7.52 -8.38
N GLU A 9 -12.62 8.11 -9.56
CA GLU A 9 -12.47 9.55 -9.74
C GLU A 9 -13.80 10.29 -9.49
N HIS A 10 -13.70 11.51 -8.96
CA HIS A 10 -14.84 12.41 -8.74
C HIS A 10 -15.39 12.92 -10.07
N THR A 11 -16.55 12.42 -10.47
CA THR A 11 -17.41 13.10 -11.45
C THR A 11 -18.71 13.52 -10.76
N ASN A 12 -18.80 14.81 -10.43
CA ASN A 12 -20.07 15.45 -10.13
C ASN A 12 -20.92 15.44 -11.40
N HIS A 13 -21.93 14.57 -11.48
CA HIS A 13 -23.23 14.82 -12.10
C HIS A 13 -24.19 13.66 -11.77
N SER A 14 -25.29 14.01 -11.09
CA SER A 14 -26.65 13.47 -11.19
C SER A 14 -26.85 11.98 -11.56
N PHE A 15 -27.31 11.19 -10.57
CA PHE A 15 -28.01 9.89 -10.64
C PHE A 15 -28.04 9.15 -12.00
N THR A 16 -27.29 8.05 -12.10
CA THR A 16 -27.76 6.67 -12.42
C THR A 16 -26.55 5.72 -12.48
N SER A 17 -26.59 4.62 -11.72
CA SER A 17 -25.63 3.49 -11.70
C SER A 17 -24.14 3.85 -11.62
N THR A 18 -23.55 3.73 -10.42
CA THR A 18 -22.09 3.60 -10.27
C THR A 18 -21.55 2.52 -11.22
N PRO A 19 -20.58 2.82 -12.11
CA PRO A 19 -19.96 1.79 -12.92
C PRO A 19 -19.27 0.81 -11.97
N ARG A 20 -19.72 -0.45 -11.96
CA ARG A 20 -19.02 -1.52 -11.24
C ARG A 20 -17.61 -1.59 -11.82
N ILE A 21 -16.61 -1.27 -11.01
CA ILE A 21 -15.20 -1.51 -11.33
C ILE A 21 -15.13 -2.97 -11.80
N PRO A 22 -14.54 -3.28 -12.97
CA PRO A 22 -14.37 -4.65 -13.39
C PRO A 22 -13.54 -5.33 -12.31
N THR A 23 -14.13 -6.31 -11.62
CA THR A 23 -13.40 -7.16 -10.69
C THR A 23 -12.23 -7.76 -11.46
N LEU A 24 -11.01 -7.62 -10.92
CA LEU A 24 -9.82 -8.17 -11.57
C LEU A 24 -9.98 -9.70 -11.70
N PRO A 25 -9.19 -10.38 -12.55
CA PRO A 25 -9.35 -11.82 -12.81
C PRO A 25 -9.24 -12.71 -11.55
N HIS A 26 -8.69 -12.17 -10.45
CA HIS A 26 -8.61 -12.82 -9.16
C HIS A 26 -9.81 -12.53 -8.22
N GLY A 27 -10.72 -11.62 -8.59
CA GLY A 27 -11.95 -11.30 -7.87
C GLY A 27 -11.83 -10.17 -6.84
N THR A 28 -10.71 -9.46 -6.79
CA THR A 28 -10.48 -8.32 -5.87
C THR A 28 -10.06 -7.07 -6.63
N ASP A 29 -10.02 -5.91 -5.99
CA ASP A 29 -9.56 -4.65 -6.59
C ASP A 29 -8.04 -4.43 -6.44
N LEU A 30 -7.33 -5.47 -6.00
CA LEU A 30 -5.89 -5.44 -5.74
C LEU A 30 -5.07 -5.51 -7.04
N ALA A 31 -4.47 -4.39 -7.45
CA ALA A 31 -3.69 -4.34 -8.70
C ALA A 31 -2.17 -4.47 -8.52
N LEU A 32 -1.66 -4.11 -7.34
CA LEU A 32 -0.23 -3.95 -7.05
C LEU A 32 0.09 -4.30 -5.60
N LEU A 33 1.08 -5.17 -5.39
CA LEU A 33 1.71 -5.40 -4.09
C LEU A 33 3.03 -4.62 -4.03
N THR A 34 3.32 -3.94 -2.91
CA THR A 34 4.62 -3.27 -2.71
C THR A 34 5.30 -3.75 -1.44
N PHE A 35 6.43 -4.46 -1.59
CA PHE A 35 7.25 -4.94 -0.50
C PHE A 35 8.51 -4.09 -0.38
N CYS A 36 8.89 -3.75 0.85
CA CYS A 36 10.18 -3.14 1.13
C CYS A 36 10.93 -4.06 2.09
N ASP A 37 12.04 -4.62 1.61
CA ASP A 37 12.98 -5.36 2.43
C ASP A 37 14.12 -4.42 2.85
N ILE A 38 14.13 -4.10 4.13
CA ILE A 38 15.09 -3.15 4.72
C ILE A 38 16.48 -3.76 4.80
N ALA A 39 16.60 -5.08 5.01
CA ALA A 39 17.89 -5.73 5.13
C ALA A 39 18.66 -5.68 3.80
N THR A 40 17.94 -5.86 2.69
CA THR A 40 18.51 -5.82 1.33
C THR A 40 18.36 -4.46 0.66
N ARG A 41 17.73 -3.48 1.32
CA ARG A 41 17.40 -2.15 0.78
C ARG A 41 16.68 -2.22 -0.57
N THR A 42 15.84 -3.22 -0.74
CA THR A 42 15.15 -3.50 -2.01
C THR A 42 13.66 -3.23 -1.87
N VAL A 43 13.08 -2.53 -2.84
CA VAL A 43 11.63 -2.38 -2.99
C VAL A 43 11.17 -3.21 -4.18
N LEU A 44 10.27 -4.16 -3.93
CA LEU A 44 9.60 -4.95 -4.95
C LEU A 44 8.21 -4.38 -5.20
N LEU A 45 7.95 -3.98 -6.44
CA LEU A 45 6.63 -3.62 -6.93
C LEU A 45 6.10 -4.77 -7.80
N TRP A 46 5.13 -5.51 -7.30
CA TRP A 46 4.59 -6.67 -7.99
C TRP A 46 3.18 -6.39 -8.51
N ARG A 47 3.06 -6.21 -9.83
CA ARG A 47 1.76 -6.06 -10.50
C ARG A 47 1.02 -7.39 -10.50
N VAL A 48 -0.13 -7.42 -9.85
CA VAL A 48 -0.95 -8.63 -9.71
C VAL A 48 -2.30 -8.54 -10.43
N HIS A 49 -2.62 -7.39 -11.03
CA HIS A 49 -3.89 -7.13 -11.74
C HIS A 49 -4.27 -8.09 -12.88
N LYS A 50 -3.32 -8.84 -13.46
CA LYS A 50 -3.61 -9.85 -14.51
C LYS A 50 -3.58 -11.28 -13.99
N MET A 51 -3.36 -11.47 -12.69
CA MET A 51 -3.23 -12.80 -12.11
C MET A 51 -4.59 -13.46 -11.93
N SER A 52 -4.64 -14.77 -12.13
CA SER A 52 -5.77 -15.59 -11.73
C SER A 52 -5.86 -15.74 -10.21
N SER A 53 -7.03 -16.09 -9.68
CA SER A 53 -7.18 -16.42 -8.27
C SER A 53 -6.25 -17.56 -7.82
N TYR A 54 -5.90 -18.50 -8.70
CA TYR A 54 -4.95 -19.58 -8.38
C TYR A 54 -3.55 -19.03 -8.12
N GLN A 55 -3.04 -18.19 -9.02
CA GLN A 55 -1.74 -17.53 -8.85
C GLN A 55 -1.72 -16.65 -7.60
N MET A 56 -2.81 -15.94 -7.31
CA MET A 56 -2.92 -15.13 -6.10
C MET A 56 -2.81 -15.99 -4.83
N ARG A 57 -3.49 -17.14 -4.79
CA ARG A 57 -3.38 -18.09 -3.66
C ARG A 57 -1.97 -18.65 -3.50
N GLN A 58 -1.25 -18.88 -4.59
CA GLN A 58 0.15 -19.31 -4.51
C GLN A 58 1.03 -18.22 -3.89
N ILE A 59 0.83 -16.97 -4.26
CA ILE A 59 1.56 -15.83 -3.69
C ILE A 59 1.26 -15.69 -2.19
N GLN A 60 -0.01 -15.78 -1.79
CA GLN A 60 -0.39 -15.79 -0.38
C GLN A 60 0.29 -16.94 0.38
N GLY A 61 0.39 -18.12 -0.23
CA GLY A 61 1.12 -19.25 0.34
C GLY A 61 2.61 -18.98 0.56
N VAL A 62 3.29 -18.38 -0.43
CA VAL A 62 4.71 -17.98 -0.32
C VAL A 62 4.89 -16.95 0.78
N ILE A 63 4.04 -15.93 0.82
CA ILE A 63 4.11 -14.85 1.81
C ILE A 63 3.85 -15.36 3.22
N ARG A 64 2.89 -16.29 3.39
CA ARG A 64 2.66 -16.95 4.66
C ARG A 64 3.92 -17.65 5.16
N GLY A 65 4.63 -18.38 4.29
CA GLY A 65 5.91 -19.00 4.64
C GLY A 65 6.99 -17.97 5.01
N ILE A 66 7.01 -16.80 4.38
CA ILE A 66 7.93 -15.71 4.77
C ILE A 66 7.56 -15.14 6.14
N ASN A 67 6.27 -15.06 6.48
CA ASN A 67 5.77 -14.52 7.75
C ASN A 67 6.24 -15.34 8.97
N GLU A 68 6.65 -16.60 8.77
CA GLU A 68 7.25 -17.43 9.82
C GLU A 68 8.65 -16.94 10.24
N MET A 69 9.35 -16.21 9.36
CA MET A 69 10.74 -15.75 9.56
C MET A 69 10.88 -14.23 9.61
N ARG A 70 9.86 -13.49 9.19
CA ARG A 70 9.87 -12.04 9.02
C ARG A 70 8.56 -11.47 9.51
N GLN A 71 8.62 -10.30 10.17
CA GLN A 71 7.43 -9.55 10.53
C GLN A 71 7.03 -8.62 9.37
N PHE A 72 5.73 -8.54 9.11
CA PHE A 72 5.17 -7.60 8.14
C PHE A 72 4.53 -6.40 8.83
N ALA A 73 4.78 -5.22 8.29
CA ALA A 73 4.16 -3.96 8.71
C ALA A 73 3.29 -3.40 7.58
N CYS A 74 2.05 -3.03 7.90
CA CYS A 74 1.11 -2.37 6.99
C CYS A 74 0.60 -1.05 7.58
N PHE A 75 -0.02 -0.23 6.75
CA PHE A 75 -0.68 0.99 7.17
C PHE A 75 -2.15 0.92 6.77
N GLY A 76 -3.00 0.63 7.75
CA GLY A 76 -4.39 0.22 7.58
C GLY A 76 -4.55 -1.30 7.66
N THR A 77 -5.80 -1.71 7.84
CA THR A 77 -6.18 -3.13 7.93
C THR A 77 -5.90 -3.83 6.61
N GLU A 78 -5.16 -4.94 6.68
CA GLU A 78 -4.85 -5.74 5.50
C GLU A 78 -5.12 -7.22 5.72
N THR A 79 -5.91 -7.83 4.83
CA THR A 79 -6.34 -9.23 4.92
C THR A 79 -5.51 -10.18 4.07
N PHE A 80 -4.69 -9.65 3.17
CA PHE A 80 -3.80 -10.46 2.34
C PHE A 80 -2.70 -11.17 3.14
N PHE A 81 -2.41 -10.69 4.34
CA PHE A 81 -1.42 -11.24 5.27
C PHE A 81 -2.15 -11.79 6.49
N GLU A 82 -1.65 -12.89 7.03
CA GLU A 82 -2.32 -13.57 8.14
C GLU A 82 -2.23 -12.73 9.43
N PHE A 83 -1.10 -12.03 9.66
CA PHE A 83 -0.87 -11.22 10.86
C PHE A 83 0.08 -10.03 10.59
N PRO A 84 -0.25 -9.09 9.69
CA PRO A 84 0.55 -7.89 9.57
C PRO A 84 0.29 -7.02 10.80
N HIS A 85 1.30 -6.31 11.28
CA HIS A 85 1.08 -5.31 12.31
C HIS A 85 0.81 -3.97 11.65
N ASP A 86 -0.39 -3.47 11.93
CA ASP A 86 -0.91 -2.21 11.43
C ASP A 86 -0.30 -1.06 12.24
N VAL A 87 0.43 -0.17 11.58
CA VAL A 87 1.00 1.03 12.21
C VAL A 87 0.13 2.26 12.04
N GLN A 88 -1.04 2.14 11.41
CA GLN A 88 -2.01 3.22 11.40
C GLN A 88 -2.61 3.37 12.79
N TYR A 89 -2.70 4.61 13.26
CA TYR A 89 -3.26 4.93 14.57
C TYR A 89 -4.40 5.96 14.43
N GLN A 90 -5.30 5.93 15.40
CA GLN A 90 -6.32 6.96 15.53
C GLN A 90 -5.76 8.18 16.26
N ARG A 91 -6.27 9.35 15.89
CA ARG A 91 -6.08 10.58 16.64
C ARG A 91 -6.95 10.57 17.90
N ASN A 92 -6.71 11.55 18.77
CA ASN A 92 -7.51 11.76 19.98
C ASN A 92 -9.01 12.01 19.69
N ASP A 93 -9.35 12.48 18.48
CA ASP A 93 -10.73 12.69 18.03
C ASP A 93 -11.36 11.43 17.40
N GLY A 94 -10.66 10.29 17.42
CA GLY A 94 -11.11 9.02 16.84
C GLY A 94 -10.92 8.89 15.32
N THR A 95 -10.42 9.93 14.64
CA THR A 95 -10.17 9.87 13.19
C THR A 95 -8.91 9.08 12.86
N LEU A 96 -8.95 8.25 11.81
CA LEU A 96 -7.78 7.53 11.32
C LEU A 96 -6.80 8.50 10.65
N ILE A 97 -5.54 8.47 11.06
CA ILE A 97 -4.52 9.31 10.45
C ILE A 97 -4.17 8.83 9.03
N SER A 98 -4.02 9.75 8.09
CA SER A 98 -3.50 9.39 6.77
C SER A 98 -1.98 9.13 6.83
N LEU A 99 -1.45 8.32 5.91
CA LEU A 99 0.00 8.09 5.83
C LEU A 99 0.78 9.40 5.68
N LYS A 100 0.28 10.33 4.85
CA LYS A 100 0.93 11.63 4.62
C LYS A 100 1.08 12.39 5.93
N GLU A 101 0.03 12.44 6.74
CA GLU A 101 0.04 13.12 8.02
C GLU A 101 0.87 12.37 9.07
N ALA A 102 0.84 11.04 9.05
CA ALA A 102 1.67 10.21 9.93
C ALA A 102 3.16 10.44 9.65
N VAL A 103 3.56 10.50 8.37
CA VAL A 103 4.93 10.81 7.96
C VAL A 103 5.30 12.24 8.35
N LYS A 104 4.42 13.21 8.09
CA LYS A 104 4.66 14.60 8.48
C LYS A 104 4.85 14.75 9.99
N GLY A 105 4.02 14.10 10.79
CA GLY A 105 4.07 14.20 12.26
C GLY A 105 5.15 13.36 12.94
N ARG A 106 5.59 12.25 12.33
CA ARG A 106 6.59 11.34 12.93
C ARG A 106 7.99 11.48 12.34
N VAL A 107 8.07 11.99 11.11
CA VAL A 107 9.29 11.98 10.28
C VAL A 107 9.62 13.38 9.75
N GLU A 108 8.75 14.38 9.95
CA GLU A 108 8.92 15.77 9.49
C GLU A 108 9.13 15.90 7.97
N MET A 109 8.58 14.96 7.19
CA MET A 109 8.66 14.98 5.72
C MET A 109 7.30 15.26 5.08
N ASP A 110 7.30 16.08 4.02
CA ASP A 110 6.14 16.30 3.17
C ASP A 110 6.12 15.29 2.02
N ILE A 111 5.06 14.48 1.97
CA ILE A 111 4.75 13.60 0.84
C ILE A 111 3.72 14.31 -0.03
N ASP A 112 4.08 14.63 -1.28
CA ASP A 112 3.12 15.15 -2.25
C ASP A 112 2.49 14.01 -3.06
N LYS A 113 1.15 13.99 -3.15
CA LYS A 113 0.36 12.99 -3.89
C LYS A 113 -0.26 13.68 -5.09
N SER A 114 0.43 13.69 -6.21
CA SER A 114 -0.15 14.04 -7.50
C SER A 114 0.20 12.93 -8.49
N GLU A 115 -0.67 11.93 -8.63
CA GLU A 115 -0.92 11.19 -9.89
C GLU A 115 -1.67 9.87 -9.66
N THR A 116 -2.74 9.69 -10.45
CA THR A 116 -3.60 8.50 -10.51
C THR A 116 -3.04 7.44 -11.47
N HIS A 117 -3.23 6.16 -11.15
CA HIS A 117 -2.69 4.99 -11.86
C HIS A 117 -3.01 4.96 -13.37
N ARG A 118 -2.03 4.54 -14.19
CA ARG A 118 -2.16 4.20 -15.61
C ARG A 118 -1.67 2.76 -15.88
N GLU A 119 -2.04 2.15 -17.01
CA GLU A 119 -1.65 0.76 -17.38
C GLU A 119 -0.12 0.50 -17.34
N VAL A 120 0.67 1.55 -17.55
CA VAL A 120 2.11 1.57 -17.33
C VAL A 120 2.37 2.50 -16.15
N LEU A 121 2.94 1.96 -15.06
CA LEU A 121 3.42 2.79 -13.95
C LEU A 121 4.46 3.78 -14.48
N THR A 122 4.19 5.07 -14.31
CA THR A 122 5.19 6.10 -14.55
C THR A 122 6.31 5.94 -13.52
N ILE A 123 7.51 6.45 -13.82
CA ILE A 123 8.62 6.47 -12.86
C ILE A 123 8.17 7.12 -11.54
N ASN A 124 7.35 8.18 -11.62
CA ASN A 124 6.79 8.85 -10.45
C ASN A 124 5.92 7.90 -9.61
N GLN A 125 5.07 7.09 -10.22
CA GLN A 125 4.23 6.12 -9.50
C GLN A 125 5.05 5.02 -8.83
N ILE A 126 6.14 4.57 -9.48
CA ILE A 126 7.08 3.60 -8.90
C ILE A 126 7.77 4.19 -7.68
N LEU A 127 8.32 5.40 -7.83
CA LEU A 127 8.97 6.13 -6.74
C LEU A 127 7.99 6.39 -5.60
N TYR A 128 6.74 6.74 -5.92
CA TYR A 128 5.71 7.01 -4.94
C TYR A 128 5.34 5.77 -4.12
N ALA A 129 5.13 4.62 -4.78
CA ALA A 129 4.86 3.35 -4.09
C ALA A 129 6.06 2.92 -3.22
N ALA A 130 7.28 3.12 -3.71
CA ALA A 130 8.50 2.84 -2.94
C ALA A 130 8.65 3.74 -1.71
N MET A 131 8.44 5.05 -1.87
CA MET A 131 8.42 6.03 -0.78
C MET A 131 7.40 5.64 0.28
N ASN A 132 6.21 5.24 -0.14
CA ASN A 132 5.16 4.80 0.76
C ASN A 132 5.54 3.55 1.56
N ALA A 133 6.19 2.57 0.94
CA ALA A 133 6.67 1.40 1.67
C ALA A 133 7.78 1.74 2.68
N LEU A 134 8.68 2.67 2.34
CA LEU A 134 9.70 3.19 3.25
C LEU A 134 9.09 3.97 4.41
N ALA A 135 8.11 4.84 4.14
CA ALA A 135 7.39 5.60 5.15
C ALA A 135 6.79 4.69 6.24
N VAL A 136 6.16 3.58 5.84
CA VAL A 136 5.64 2.58 6.80
C VAL A 136 6.75 2.02 7.68
N HIS A 137 7.94 1.73 7.12
CA HIS A 137 9.07 1.25 7.91
C HIS A 137 9.57 2.29 8.92
N TYR A 138 9.60 3.57 8.56
CA TYR A 138 10.04 4.62 9.50
C TYR A 138 9.04 4.84 10.63
N ILE A 139 7.74 4.81 10.31
CA ILE A 139 6.68 4.84 11.33
C ILE A 139 6.81 3.62 12.26
N TRP A 140 7.01 2.42 11.70
CA TRP A 140 7.21 1.18 12.45
C TRP A 140 8.42 1.23 13.38
N SER A 141 9.57 1.65 12.85
CA SER A 141 10.85 1.63 13.58
C SER A 141 11.01 2.78 14.57
N GLY A 142 10.11 3.77 14.54
CA GLY A 142 10.19 4.98 15.35
C GLY A 142 11.41 5.85 15.04
N ARG A 143 12.03 5.68 13.87
CA ARG A 143 13.23 6.43 13.45
C ARG A 143 12.84 7.56 12.49
N CYS A 144 13.34 8.76 12.74
CA CYS A 144 13.28 9.88 11.79
C CYS A 144 14.26 9.64 10.62
N ILE A 145 13.90 10.08 9.42
CA ILE A 145 14.80 10.05 8.26
C ILE A 145 15.73 11.25 8.37
N ASN A 146 17.00 11.04 8.71
CA ASN A 146 18.04 12.02 8.42
C ASN A 146 18.47 11.82 6.96
N LEU A 147 17.89 12.60 6.05
CA LEU A 147 18.46 12.78 4.72
C LEU A 147 19.64 13.74 4.88
N GLY A 148 20.83 13.15 5.02
CA GLY A 148 22.09 13.89 4.93
C GLY A 148 22.37 14.37 3.52
#